data_AF-A0A6A5EHR1-F1
#
_entry.id   AF-A0A6A5EHR1-F1
#
_cell.length_a   1.000
_cell.length_b   1.000
_cell.length_c   1.000
_cell.angle_alpha   90.00
_cell.angle_beta   90.00
_cell.angle_gamma   90.00
#
_symmetry.space_group_name_H-M   'P 1'
#
loop_
_entity.id
_entity.type
_entity.pdbx_description
1 polymer ?
#
loop_
_entity_poly.entity_id
_entity_poly.type
_entity_poly.pdbx_seq_one_letter_code
_entity_poly.pdbx_strand_id
1 'polypeptide(L)'
;MAHSIGNSKDIYVGTNKGKIGADNVINISGRTGSQPNTGNSCNTGGGNGFNSASTASGKTGNARGEKAVNIGNTSNMTVGDNAGDIGAKNTCNVSGGDGVKISIGNMGNMVVGDNAGGIGVGNNCNVNTGGKGAEINIGNATNAGIGFNAGGFGAGNNVNIN
;
A
#
# COMPACT_ATOMS: atom_id res chain seq x y z
N MET A 1 7.72 -9.76 -9.81
CA MET A 1 8.29 -8.40 -9.65
C MET A 1 7.37 -7.64 -8.70
N ALA A 2 7.92 -6.96 -7.70
CA ALA A 2 7.13 -6.28 -6.67
C ALA A 2 7.21 -4.76 -6.86
N HIS A 3 6.06 -4.08 -6.77
CA HIS A 3 5.94 -2.63 -6.86
C HIS A 3 5.31 -2.10 -5.56
N SER A 4 5.83 -0.99 -5.05
CA SER A 4 5.41 -0.45 -3.76
C SER A 4 5.51 1.08 -3.75
N ILE A 5 4.48 1.76 -3.26
CA ILE A 5 4.48 3.23 -3.11
C ILE A 5 3.62 3.64 -1.91
N GLY A 6 4.01 4.73 -1.24
CA GLY A 6 3.20 5.34 -0.17
C GLY A 6 3.01 4.49 1.09
N ASN A 7 3.62 3.31 1.17
CA ASN A 7 3.52 2.47 2.36
C ASN A 7 4.28 3.12 3.52
N SER A 8 3.67 3.13 4.71
CA SER A 8 4.19 3.81 5.89
C SER A 8 4.30 2.83 7.06
N LYS A 9 5.31 3.02 7.91
CA LYS A 9 5.52 2.20 9.09
C LYS A 9 6.08 3.07 10.22
N ASP A 10 5.68 2.78 11.46
CA ASP A 10 6.22 3.40 12.68
C ASP A 10 6.03 4.93 12.66
N ILE A 11 4.77 5.37 12.52
CA ILE A 11 4.40 6.79 12.39
C ILE A 11 3.82 7.31 13.72
N TYR A 12 4.29 8.47 14.17
CA TYR A 12 3.79 9.16 15.36
C TYR A 12 3.51 10.63 15.02
N VAL A 13 2.24 11.02 15.05
CA VAL A 13 1.80 12.37 14.68
C VAL A 13 0.81 12.89 15.72
N GLY A 14 0.98 14.15 16.15
CA GLY A 14 0.03 14.81 17.06
C GLY A 14 -1.32 15.05 16.37
N THR A 15 -1.38 16.03 15.47
CA THR A 15 -2.58 16.28 14.64
C THR A 15 -2.22 16.08 13.18
N ASN A 16 -2.99 15.25 12.47
CA ASN A 16 -2.85 15.10 11.02
C ASN A 16 -3.97 15.86 10.29
N LYS A 17 -3.58 16.80 9.43
CA LYS A 17 -4.49 17.47 8.46
C LYS A 17 -4.11 17.17 7.00
N GLY A 18 -3.04 16.40 6.81
CA GLY A 18 -2.45 16.12 5.51
C GLY A 18 -2.77 14.71 5.02
N LYS A 19 -1.83 14.10 4.32
CA LYS A 19 -1.99 12.77 3.71
C LYS A 19 -0.88 11.84 4.18
N ILE A 20 -1.23 10.62 4.57
CA ILE A 20 -0.27 9.57 4.91
C ILE A 20 -0.58 8.35 4.05
N GLY A 21 0.30 8.03 3.10
CA GLY A 21 0.06 6.90 2.19
C GLY A 21 -1.23 6.99 1.38
N ALA A 22 -1.72 8.20 1.11
CA ALA A 22 -2.94 8.44 0.34
C ALA A 22 -2.63 8.98 -1.07
N ASP A 23 -3.61 8.89 -1.97
CA ASP A 23 -3.58 9.40 -3.35
C ASP A 23 -2.43 8.87 -4.22
N ASN A 24 -1.93 7.68 -3.92
CA ASN A 24 -0.89 7.08 -4.73
C ASN A 24 -1.48 6.38 -5.95
N VAL A 25 -0.78 6.43 -7.08
CA VAL A 25 -1.19 5.77 -8.31
C VAL A 25 -0.05 4.89 -8.82
N ILE A 26 -0.35 3.61 -9.07
CA ILE A 26 0.55 2.69 -9.77
C ILE A 26 -0.12 2.17 -11.04
N ASN A 27 0.59 2.28 -12.16
CA ASN A 27 0.23 1.67 -13.43
C ASN A 27 1.32 0.66 -13.82
N ILE A 28 0.96 -0.62 -13.88
CA ILE A 28 1.85 -1.70 -14.30
C ILE A 28 1.31 -2.32 -15.57
N SER A 29 2.10 -2.24 -16.64
CA SER A 29 1.87 -2.96 -17.88
C SER A 29 3.05 -3.90 -18.14
N GLY A 30 2.79 -5.11 -18.62
CA GLY A 30 3.86 -6.02 -18.99
C GLY A 30 3.35 -7.24 -19.75
N ARG A 31 4.07 -7.60 -20.82
CA ARG A 31 3.83 -8.80 -21.64
C ARG A 31 4.26 -10.05 -20.87
N THR A 32 3.54 -11.16 -21.04
CA THR A 32 4.02 -12.51 -20.69
C THR A 32 5.21 -12.84 -21.58
N GLY A 33 6.41 -12.49 -21.14
CA GLY A 33 7.63 -12.73 -21.90
C GLY A 33 8.82 -12.16 -21.14
N SER A 34 9.78 -13.04 -20.85
CA SER A 34 11.03 -12.76 -20.14
C SER A 34 11.70 -11.46 -20.60
N GLN A 35 11.70 -10.43 -19.76
CA GLN A 35 12.72 -9.40 -19.85
C GLN A 35 13.93 -9.86 -19.01
N PRO A 36 15.12 -10.01 -19.63
CA PRO A 36 16.32 -10.35 -18.90
C PRO A 36 16.66 -9.19 -17.94
N ASN A 37 17.06 -9.57 -16.74
CA ASN A 37 17.54 -8.69 -15.69
C ASN A 37 18.77 -7.91 -16.19
N THR A 38 18.58 -6.72 -16.74
CA THR A 38 19.68 -5.74 -16.85
C THR A 38 19.75 -5.01 -15.52
N GLY A 39 20.60 -5.54 -14.65
CA GLY A 39 20.80 -5.04 -13.30
C GLY A 39 21.07 -3.55 -13.25
N ASN A 40 20.59 -2.93 -12.18
CA ASN A 40 21.15 -1.68 -11.70
C ASN A 40 21.42 -1.81 -10.21
N SER A 41 22.68 -2.03 -9.89
CA SER A 41 23.25 -1.96 -8.55
C SER A 41 23.27 -0.50 -8.09
N CYS A 42 22.49 -0.15 -7.07
CA CYS A 42 22.69 1.10 -6.36
C CYS A 42 23.56 0.86 -5.12
N ASN A 43 24.82 1.25 -5.32
CA ASN A 43 25.89 1.49 -4.37
C ASN A 43 25.43 2.19 -3.07
N THR A 44 25.61 1.57 -1.91
CA THR A 44 25.45 2.22 -0.60
C THR A 44 26.70 3.03 -0.27
N GLY A 45 26.74 4.27 -0.75
CA GLY A 45 27.66 5.31 -0.26
C GLY A 45 27.23 5.80 1.12
N GLY A 46 28.16 5.79 2.07
CA GLY A 46 27.92 6.11 3.48
C GLY A 46 27.62 7.58 3.78
N GLY A 47 26.89 7.80 4.87
CA GLY A 47 26.65 9.08 5.50
C GLY A 47 25.75 8.91 6.72
N ASN A 48 26.28 9.13 7.92
CA ASN A 48 25.58 9.00 9.19
C ASN A 48 24.39 9.96 9.29
N GLY A 49 23.17 9.44 9.51
CA GLY A 49 21.99 10.25 9.81
C GLY A 49 20.69 9.44 9.79
N PHE A 50 20.12 9.21 10.98
CA PHE A 50 18.81 8.64 11.27
C PHE A 50 18.61 7.15 10.94
N ASN A 51 18.59 6.37 12.03
CA ASN A 51 18.37 4.93 12.05
C ASN A 51 16.88 4.60 11.86
N SER A 52 16.48 4.23 10.64
CA SER A 52 15.26 3.47 10.38
C SER A 52 15.59 2.28 9.47
N ALA A 53 16.45 1.40 9.98
CA ALA A 53 16.75 0.14 9.35
C ALA A 53 15.62 -0.89 9.55
N SER A 54 14.99 -1.24 8.43
CA SER A 54 14.65 -2.61 8.02
C SER A 54 13.64 -3.42 8.84
N THR A 55 12.49 -3.68 8.22
CA THR A 55 12.08 -5.08 7.97
C THR A 55 11.53 -5.20 6.56
N ALA A 56 12.41 -5.23 5.56
CA ALA A 56 12.09 -5.94 4.32
C ALA A 56 12.02 -7.43 4.69
N SER A 57 10.84 -7.93 5.07
CA SER A 57 10.61 -9.36 5.23
C SER A 57 10.64 -9.99 3.83
N GLY A 58 11.86 -10.31 3.38
CA GLY A 58 12.11 -11.14 2.23
C GLY A 58 11.52 -12.54 2.48
N LYS A 59 10.32 -12.78 1.96
CA LYS A 59 10.02 -14.09 1.38
C LYS A 59 10.33 -14.00 -0.10
N THR A 60 11.57 -14.31 -0.46
CA THR A 60 11.96 -14.65 -1.83
C THR A 60 11.38 -16.01 -2.20
N GLY A 61 10.04 -16.07 -2.35
CA GLY A 61 9.39 -17.08 -3.15
C GLY A 61 9.47 -16.64 -4.60
N ASN A 62 10.57 -16.96 -5.28
CA ASN A 62 10.70 -16.78 -6.72
C ASN A 62 9.81 -17.81 -7.44
N ALA A 63 8.49 -17.65 -7.36
CA ALA A 63 7.57 -18.23 -8.32
C ALA A 63 7.53 -17.26 -9.52
N ARG A 64 8.25 -17.63 -10.57
CA ARG A 64 8.26 -16.95 -11.87
C ARG A 64 6.81 -16.71 -12.34
N GLY A 65 6.26 -15.51 -12.10
CA GLY A 65 4.90 -15.16 -12.52
C GLY A 65 4.24 -14.09 -11.64
N GLU A 66 4.38 -14.19 -10.32
CA GLU A 66 3.58 -13.39 -9.40
C GLU A 66 4.04 -11.91 -9.36
N LYS A 67 3.11 -11.01 -9.69
CA LYS A 67 3.28 -9.55 -9.55
C LYS A 67 2.71 -9.16 -8.20
N ALA A 68 3.51 -8.52 -7.34
CA ALA A 68 3.03 -8.00 -6.06
C ALA A 68 2.92 -6.46 -6.12
N VAL A 69 1.81 -5.88 -5.68
CA VAL A 69 1.59 -4.43 -5.67
C VAL A 69 1.10 -3.99 -4.31
N ASN A 70 1.88 -3.15 -3.63
CA ASN A 70 1.56 -2.65 -2.29
C ASN A 70 1.45 -1.12 -2.31
N ILE A 71 0.28 -0.56 -2.04
CA ILE A 71 0.06 0.89 -2.15
C ILE A 71 -0.54 1.44 -0.86
N GLY A 72 0.07 2.44 -0.25
CA GLY A 72 -0.55 3.18 0.86
C GLY A 72 -0.86 2.36 2.10
N ASN A 73 -0.29 1.15 2.24
CA ASN A 73 -0.49 0.33 3.41
C ASN A 73 0.30 0.90 4.58
N THR A 74 -0.31 0.90 5.75
CA THR A 74 0.26 1.52 6.95
C THR A 74 0.33 0.51 8.08
N SER A 75 1.43 0.52 8.84
CA SER A 75 1.54 -0.30 10.06
C SER A 75 2.17 0.46 11.21
N ASN A 76 1.79 0.12 12.45
CA ASN A 76 2.34 0.70 13.68
C ASN A 76 2.25 2.23 13.67
N MET A 77 1.03 2.75 13.76
CA MET A 77 0.78 4.19 13.66
C MET A 77 0.09 4.69 14.91
N THR A 78 0.50 5.84 15.43
CA THR A 78 -0.25 6.61 16.42
C THR A 78 -0.46 8.03 15.91
N VAL A 79 -1.72 8.41 15.76
CA VAL A 79 -2.15 9.78 15.43
C VAL A 79 -3.04 10.27 16.57
N GLY A 80 -2.90 11.52 17.01
CA GLY A 80 -3.93 12.16 17.82
C GLY A 80 -5.15 12.46 16.96
N ASP A 81 -5.48 13.72 16.74
CA ASP A 81 -6.64 14.06 15.90
C ASP A 81 -6.30 13.97 14.41
N ASN A 82 -7.16 13.31 13.63
CA ASN A 82 -7.00 13.16 12.18
C ASN A 82 -8.14 13.83 11.42
N ALA A 83 -7.84 14.93 10.72
CA ALA A 83 -8.71 15.51 9.70
C ALA A 83 -8.25 15.18 8.27
N GLY A 84 -7.10 14.52 8.15
CA GLY A 84 -6.46 14.17 6.88
C GLY A 84 -6.75 12.74 6.40
N ASP A 85 -6.19 12.37 5.26
CA ASP A 85 -6.39 11.05 4.65
C ASP A 85 -5.22 10.10 4.99
N ILE A 86 -5.53 8.87 5.41
CA ILE A 86 -4.56 7.80 5.72
C ILE A 86 -4.88 6.59 4.86
N GLY A 87 -3.95 6.16 4.00
CA GLY A 87 -4.14 4.96 3.16
C GLY A 87 -5.34 5.05 2.21
N ALA A 88 -5.86 6.25 1.94
CA ALA A 88 -7.08 6.47 1.16
C ALA A 88 -6.80 6.85 -0.30
N LYS A 89 -7.81 6.68 -1.16
CA LYS A 89 -7.84 7.16 -2.56
C LYS A 89 -6.67 6.68 -3.43
N ASN A 90 -6.07 5.55 -3.05
CA ASN A 90 -5.00 4.94 -3.81
C ASN A 90 -5.56 4.19 -5.02
N THR A 91 -4.88 4.28 -6.15
CA THR A 91 -5.30 3.65 -7.41
C THR A 91 -4.22 2.71 -7.93
N CYS A 92 -4.66 1.53 -8.38
CA CYS A 92 -3.81 0.56 -9.04
C CYS A 92 -4.42 0.13 -10.37
N ASN A 93 -3.62 0.15 -11.44
CA ASN A 93 -3.97 -0.46 -12.72
C ASN A 93 -2.91 -1.50 -13.08
N VAL A 94 -3.30 -2.77 -13.15
CA VAL A 94 -2.40 -3.86 -13.53
C VAL A 94 -2.92 -4.53 -14.78
N SER A 95 -2.07 -4.65 -15.80
CA SER A 95 -2.35 -5.47 -16.97
C SER A 95 -1.26 -6.52 -17.23
N GLY A 96 -1.72 -7.74 -17.55
CA GLY A 96 -0.86 -8.89 -17.80
C GLY A 96 -0.20 -9.49 -16.55
N GLY A 97 0.27 -10.73 -16.67
CA GLY A 97 0.86 -11.50 -15.57
C GLY A 97 -0.09 -12.53 -14.95
N ASP A 98 0.50 -13.57 -14.35
CA ASP A 98 -0.21 -14.64 -13.65
C ASP A 98 -0.05 -14.49 -12.14
N GLY A 99 -1.12 -14.67 -11.36
CA GLY A 99 -1.02 -14.70 -9.89
C GLY A 99 -0.65 -13.35 -9.29
N VAL A 100 -1.40 -12.31 -9.65
CA VAL A 100 -1.17 -10.95 -9.14
C VAL A 100 -1.66 -10.84 -7.69
N LYS A 101 -0.81 -10.34 -6.79
CA LYS A 101 -1.11 -10.06 -5.38
C LYS A 101 -1.12 -8.56 -5.17
N ILE A 102 -2.25 -7.99 -4.76
CA ILE A 102 -2.42 -6.55 -4.57
C ILE A 102 -2.87 -6.27 -3.14
N SER A 103 -2.23 -5.30 -2.50
CA SER A 103 -2.59 -4.79 -1.18
C SER A 103 -2.62 -3.27 -1.21
N ILE A 104 -3.78 -2.66 -1.02
CA ILE A 104 -3.96 -1.21 -1.14
C ILE A 104 -4.64 -0.65 0.10
N GLY A 105 -4.03 0.35 0.72
CA GLY A 105 -4.64 1.10 1.81
C GLY A 105 -5.01 0.22 3.00
N ASN A 106 -4.27 -0.85 3.26
CA ASN A 106 -4.50 -1.69 4.43
C ASN A 106 -3.77 -1.10 5.65
N MET A 107 -4.39 -1.16 6.82
CA MET A 107 -3.85 -0.63 8.07
C MET A 107 -3.64 -1.77 9.09
N GLY A 108 -2.54 -1.70 9.83
CA GLY A 108 -2.23 -2.61 10.93
C GLY A 108 -1.72 -1.88 12.15
N ASN A 109 -2.16 -2.28 13.34
CA ASN A 109 -1.67 -1.74 14.62
C ASN A 109 -1.71 -0.20 14.64
N MET A 110 -2.89 0.39 14.43
CA MET A 110 -3.04 1.85 14.40
C MET A 110 -3.84 2.32 15.60
N VAL A 111 -3.46 3.45 16.17
CA VAL A 111 -4.22 4.20 17.15
C VAL A 111 -4.44 5.60 16.58
N VAL A 112 -5.69 6.01 16.46
CA VAL A 112 -6.08 7.36 16.06
C VAL A 112 -6.96 7.93 17.15
N GLY A 113 -6.77 9.19 17.52
CA GLY A 113 -7.71 9.96 18.32
C GLY A 113 -9.00 10.22 17.53
N ASP A 114 -9.51 11.44 17.57
CA ASP A 114 -10.74 11.76 16.83
C ASP A 114 -10.44 11.86 15.33
N ASN A 115 -11.18 11.10 14.54
CA ASN A 115 -11.04 11.00 13.10
C ASN A 115 -12.22 11.67 12.37
N ALA A 116 -11.93 12.73 11.62
CA ALA A 116 -12.83 13.36 10.65
C ALA A 116 -12.43 13.08 9.19
N GLY A 117 -11.19 12.61 8.94
CA GLY A 117 -10.66 12.32 7.61
C GLY A 117 -10.88 10.88 7.16
N GLY A 118 -10.41 10.53 5.95
CA GLY A 118 -10.58 9.18 5.40
C GLY A 118 -9.47 8.22 5.82
N ILE A 119 -9.81 7.03 6.30
CA ILE A 119 -8.85 5.96 6.60
C ILE A 119 -9.15 4.74 5.73
N GLY A 120 -8.22 4.39 4.82
CA GLY A 120 -8.37 3.23 3.94
C GLY A 120 -9.58 3.32 2.99
N VAL A 121 -10.10 4.52 2.74
CA VAL A 121 -11.32 4.73 1.95
C VAL A 121 -11.03 5.02 0.48
N GLY A 122 -11.97 4.70 -0.40
CA GLY A 122 -11.95 5.15 -1.81
C GLY A 122 -10.80 4.59 -2.63
N ASN A 123 -10.17 3.50 -2.19
CA ASN A 123 -9.09 2.87 -2.92
C ASN A 123 -9.66 2.06 -4.10
N ASN A 124 -9.02 2.15 -5.26
CA ASN A 124 -9.48 1.51 -6.48
C ASN A 124 -8.39 0.63 -7.10
N CYS A 125 -8.78 -0.56 -7.55
CA CYS A 125 -7.88 -1.42 -8.31
C CYS A 125 -8.57 -1.96 -9.55
N ASN A 126 -7.95 -1.73 -10.71
CA ASN A 126 -8.32 -2.38 -11.95
C ASN A 126 -7.25 -3.41 -12.34
N VAL A 127 -7.67 -4.66 -12.45
CA VAL A 127 -6.82 -5.78 -12.81
C VAL A 127 -7.34 -6.37 -14.10
N ASN A 128 -6.52 -6.33 -15.14
CA ASN A 128 -6.78 -6.98 -16.42
C ASN A 128 -5.73 -8.08 -16.63
N THR A 129 -6.02 -9.27 -16.13
CA THR A 129 -5.08 -10.40 -16.19
C THR A 129 -5.59 -11.41 -17.21
N GLY A 130 -4.89 -11.57 -18.33
CA GLY A 130 -5.14 -12.65 -19.29
C GLY A 130 -4.67 -14.03 -18.80
N GLY A 131 -4.60 -14.26 -17.48
CA GLY A 131 -3.84 -15.32 -16.83
C GLY A 131 -4.49 -15.85 -15.54
N LYS A 132 -3.72 -16.53 -14.69
CA LYS A 132 -4.20 -17.07 -13.41
C LYS A 132 -4.60 -15.94 -12.46
N GLY A 133 -5.71 -16.13 -11.71
CA GLY A 133 -6.44 -15.12 -10.95
C GLY A 133 -5.64 -14.25 -9.98
N ALA A 134 -6.31 -13.23 -9.43
CA ALA A 134 -5.71 -12.21 -8.57
C ALA A 134 -6.13 -12.36 -7.11
N GLU A 135 -5.19 -12.13 -6.20
CA GLU A 135 -5.43 -11.97 -4.77
C GLU A 135 -5.37 -10.48 -4.44
N ILE A 136 -6.47 -9.90 -3.95
CA ILE A 136 -6.61 -8.45 -3.81
C ILE A 136 -7.16 -8.13 -2.41
N ASN A 137 -6.40 -7.35 -1.64
CA ASN A 137 -6.75 -6.87 -0.30
C ASN A 137 -6.79 -5.34 -0.29
N ILE A 138 -7.95 -4.73 -0.05
CA ILE A 138 -8.09 -3.27 -0.11
C ILE A 138 -8.80 -2.73 1.13
N GLY A 139 -8.21 -1.72 1.76
CA GLY A 139 -8.83 -0.97 2.85
C GLY A 139 -9.02 -1.76 4.13
N ASN A 140 -8.38 -2.92 4.27
CA ASN A 140 -8.53 -3.76 5.46
C ASN A 140 -7.82 -3.11 6.65
N ALA A 141 -8.42 -3.19 7.81
CA ALA A 141 -7.79 -2.75 9.05
C ALA A 141 -7.67 -3.89 10.06
N THR A 142 -6.52 -3.98 10.71
CA THR A 142 -6.25 -4.97 11.74
C THR A 142 -5.68 -4.27 12.97
N ASN A 143 -6.16 -4.63 14.16
CA ASN A 143 -5.74 -4.03 15.43
C ASN A 143 -5.78 -2.49 15.40
N ALA A 144 -6.91 -1.93 14.97
CA ALA A 144 -7.14 -0.48 14.91
C ALA A 144 -7.93 -0.01 16.13
N GLY A 145 -7.41 0.97 16.85
CA GLY A 145 -8.13 1.76 17.84
C GLY A 145 -8.37 3.15 17.27
N ILE A 146 -9.63 3.57 17.19
CA ILE A 146 -10.00 4.92 16.75
C ILE A 146 -10.88 5.51 17.84
N GLY A 147 -10.68 6.79 18.17
CA GLY A 147 -11.57 7.56 19.03
C GLY A 147 -12.92 7.79 18.37
N PHE A 148 -13.43 9.02 18.39
CA PHE A 148 -14.64 9.33 17.62
C PHE A 148 -14.34 9.32 16.12
N ASN A 149 -15.16 8.63 15.32
CA ASN A 149 -15.00 8.58 13.87
C ASN A 149 -16.19 9.22 13.15
N ALA A 150 -16.02 10.45 12.66
CA ALA A 150 -16.92 11.10 11.72
C ALA A 150 -16.52 10.90 10.26
N GLY A 151 -15.26 10.53 10.02
CA GLY A 151 -14.74 10.24 8.70
C GLY A 151 -15.11 8.84 8.19
N GLY A 152 -14.70 8.55 6.95
CA GLY A 152 -14.86 7.22 6.39
C GLY A 152 -13.75 6.27 6.85
N PHE A 153 -14.12 5.00 7.09
CA PHE A 153 -13.17 3.94 7.43
C PHE A 153 -13.42 2.72 6.54
N GLY A 154 -12.45 2.36 5.70
CA GLY A 154 -12.52 1.21 4.79
C GLY A 154 -13.65 1.24 3.74
N ALA A 155 -14.38 2.35 3.63
CA ALA A 155 -15.55 2.49 2.76
C ALA A 155 -15.18 2.92 1.33
N GLY A 156 -16.05 2.59 0.36
CA GLY A 156 -15.93 3.08 -1.02
C GLY A 156 -14.76 2.48 -1.82
N ASN A 157 -14.20 1.37 -1.35
CA ASN A 157 -13.14 0.66 -2.06
C ASN A 157 -13.74 -0.13 -3.24
N ASN A 158 -13.04 -0.15 -4.37
CA ASN A 158 -13.51 -0.81 -5.58
C ASN A 158 -12.41 -1.71 -6.18
N VAL A 159 -12.83 -2.88 -6.64
CA VAL A 159 -12.00 -3.85 -7.33
C VAL A 159 -12.71 -4.23 -8.61
N ASN A 160 -12.08 -3.92 -9.73
CA ASN A 160 -12.51 -4.39 -11.04
C ASN A 160 -11.51 -5.43 -11.56
N ILE A 161 -11.99 -6.63 -11.89
CA ILE A 161 -11.19 -7.70 -12.45
C ILE A 161 -11.79 -8.07 -13.79
N ASN A 162 -11.01 -7.92 -14.86
CA ASN A 162 -11.39 -8.20 -16.24
C ASN A 162 -10.46 -9.24 -16.87
#